data_AF-A0AAU3DI85-F1
#
_entry.id   AF-A0AAU3DI85-F1
#
_cell.length_a   1.000
_cell.length_b   1.000
_cell.length_c   1.000
_cell.angle_alpha   90.00
_cell.angle_beta   90.00
_cell.angle_gamma   90.00
#
_symmetry.space_group_name_H-M   'P 1'
#
loop_
_entity.id
_entity.type
_entity.pdbx_description
1 polymer ?
#
loop_
_entity_poly.entity_id
_entity_poly.type
_entity_poly.pdbx_seq_one_letter_code
_entity_poly.pdbx_strand_id
1 'polypeptide(L)'
;MPFQHPEEVGYGYVIERYAARKDSGHARYLVLQSGRFLRPEWSHGERFARQLIDDAATITDAELEALLGYEWRSRLTAAWLIGVDLRDRFRERIGDLLLASEVCFSGSAYCFALARFGTHADAEILTAYLDRYLPRTDLRYDQPAALGALLRLDTRLGTHHADRFTRPDGLWDQWVNALTHLRDHPAYTPAELHRWTDLQCDFANGLTSP
;
A
#
# COMPACT_ATOMS: atom_id res chain seq x y z
N MET A 1 9.69 -0.46 -18.44
CA MET A 1 8.77 -0.35 -19.60
C MET A 1 8.41 1.12 -19.79
N PRO A 2 8.26 1.65 -21.02
CA PRO A 2 7.78 3.02 -21.20
C PRO A 2 6.35 3.15 -20.67
N PHE A 3 6.01 4.31 -20.08
CA PHE A 3 4.63 4.64 -19.72
C PHE A 3 3.79 4.68 -21.01
N GLN A 4 2.81 3.80 -21.14
CA GLN A 4 1.80 3.91 -22.20
C GLN A 4 0.80 4.97 -21.78
N HIS A 5 0.44 5.91 -22.67
CA HIS A 5 -0.56 6.91 -22.32
C HIS A 5 -1.96 6.26 -22.33
N PRO A 6 -2.85 6.61 -21.37
CA PRO A 6 -4.17 5.98 -21.24
C PRO A 6 -5.07 6.11 -22.47
N GLU A 7 -4.87 7.18 -23.24
CA GLU A 7 -5.56 7.45 -24.50
C GLU A 7 -5.11 6.52 -25.63
N GLU A 8 -3.88 5.99 -25.56
CA GLU A 8 -3.29 5.13 -26.59
C GLU A 8 -3.81 3.67 -26.51
N VAL A 9 -4.40 3.30 -25.37
CA VAL A 9 -4.88 1.92 -25.08
C VAL A 9 -6.40 1.85 -24.91
N GLY A 10 -7.12 2.98 -25.05
CA GLY A 10 -8.59 3.03 -24.91
C GLY A 10 -9.10 2.95 -23.46
N TYR A 11 -8.23 3.09 -22.46
CA TYR A 11 -8.55 2.97 -21.04
C TYR A 11 -8.54 4.31 -20.28
N GLY A 12 -8.54 5.45 -20.98
CA GLY A 12 -8.64 6.78 -20.35
C GLY A 12 -9.82 6.89 -19.36
N TYR A 13 -10.96 6.25 -19.68
CA TYR A 13 -12.14 6.20 -18.81
C TYR A 13 -11.86 5.51 -17.47
N VAL A 14 -10.91 4.58 -17.40
CA VAL A 14 -10.60 3.81 -16.18
C VAL A 14 -9.96 4.72 -15.13
N ILE A 15 -9.08 5.64 -15.56
CA ILE A 15 -8.49 6.62 -14.66
C ILE A 15 -9.57 7.56 -14.14
N GLU A 16 -10.44 8.07 -15.00
CA GLU A 16 -11.54 8.94 -14.60
C GLU A 16 -12.49 8.25 -13.61
N ARG A 17 -12.85 7.00 -13.89
CA ARG A 17 -13.81 6.21 -13.11
C ARG A 17 -13.24 5.81 -11.74
N TYR A 18 -11.99 5.38 -11.69
CA TYR A 18 -11.45 4.75 -10.49
C TYR A 18 -10.48 5.66 -9.72
N ALA A 19 -9.55 6.34 -10.40
CA ALA A 19 -8.50 7.10 -9.73
C ALA A 19 -8.86 8.58 -9.50
N ALA A 20 -9.40 9.24 -10.53
CA ALA A 20 -9.72 10.67 -10.52
C ALA A 20 -11.16 10.98 -10.05
N ARG A 21 -12.00 9.95 -9.87
CA ARG A 21 -13.33 10.07 -9.29
C ARG A 21 -13.28 10.92 -8.02
N LYS A 22 -14.22 11.86 -7.92
CA LYS A 22 -14.32 12.75 -6.76
C LYS A 22 -15.17 12.10 -5.68
N ASP A 23 -14.54 11.77 -4.57
CA ASP A 23 -15.18 11.35 -3.35
C ASP A 23 -15.22 12.54 -2.39
N SER A 24 -16.40 13.13 -2.21
CA SER A 24 -16.63 14.27 -1.31
C SER A 24 -15.70 15.47 -1.60
N GLY A 25 -15.61 15.81 -2.89
CA GLY A 25 -14.84 16.95 -3.40
C GLY A 25 -13.35 16.68 -3.62
N HIS A 26 -12.84 15.50 -3.24
CA HIS A 26 -11.43 15.14 -3.40
C HIS A 26 -11.27 13.99 -4.38
N ALA A 27 -10.24 14.02 -5.22
CA ALA A 27 -9.92 12.87 -6.07
C ALA A 27 -9.58 11.66 -5.19
N ARG A 28 -10.07 10.47 -5.55
CA ARG A 28 -9.89 9.24 -4.76
C ARG A 28 -8.44 8.99 -4.39
N TYR A 29 -7.51 9.10 -5.34
CA TYR A 29 -6.09 8.85 -5.07
C TYR A 29 -5.54 9.74 -3.93
N LEU A 30 -6.05 10.97 -3.74
CA LEU A 30 -5.65 11.84 -2.62
C LEU A 30 -6.21 11.36 -1.28
N VAL A 31 -7.45 10.87 -1.28
CA VAL A 31 -8.07 10.30 -0.07
C VAL A 31 -7.30 9.06 0.38
N LEU A 32 -6.96 8.19 -0.57
CA LEU A 32 -6.16 6.98 -0.34
C LEU A 32 -4.75 7.31 0.14
N GLN A 33 -4.03 8.18 -0.57
CA GLN A 33 -2.65 8.58 -0.23
C GLN A 33 -2.56 9.19 1.18
N SER A 34 -3.54 10.02 1.56
CA SER A 34 -3.51 10.74 2.84
C SER A 34 -4.00 9.92 4.04
N GLY A 35 -4.57 8.74 3.81
CA GLY A 35 -5.23 7.95 4.87
C GLY A 35 -6.41 8.68 5.52
N ARG A 36 -6.99 9.70 4.85
CA ARG A 36 -8.03 10.56 5.43
C ARG A 36 -9.26 9.77 5.87
N PHE A 37 -9.55 8.68 5.18
CA PHE A 37 -10.66 7.78 5.48
C PHE A 37 -10.56 7.07 6.85
N LEU A 38 -9.37 7.06 7.47
CA LEU A 38 -9.15 6.52 8.81
C LEU A 38 -9.36 7.56 9.93
N ARG A 39 -9.61 8.83 9.59
CA ARG A 39 -9.76 9.91 10.58
C ARG A 39 -11.20 9.93 11.10
N PRO A 40 -11.41 9.80 12.43
CA PRO A 40 -12.76 9.81 13.01
C PRO A 40 -13.58 11.06 12.67
N GLU A 41 -12.92 12.20 12.46
CA GLU A 41 -13.55 13.49 12.21
C GLU A 41 -14.00 13.64 10.75
N TRP A 42 -13.61 12.73 9.85
CA TRP A 42 -13.98 12.81 8.45
C TRP A 42 -15.35 12.17 8.20
N SER A 43 -16.38 13.01 8.19
CA SER A 43 -17.80 12.64 8.03
C SER A 43 -18.18 11.87 6.76
N HIS A 44 -17.24 11.64 5.84
CA HIS A 44 -17.46 10.95 4.58
C HIS A 44 -16.85 9.54 4.53
N GLY A 45 -16.23 9.08 5.63
CA GLY A 45 -15.53 7.79 5.70
C GLY A 45 -16.37 6.59 5.23
N GLU A 46 -17.58 6.42 5.78
CA GLU A 46 -18.47 5.31 5.43
C GLU A 46 -18.91 5.33 3.96
N ARG A 47 -19.21 6.51 3.42
CA ARG A 47 -19.60 6.66 2.01
C ARG A 47 -18.44 6.30 1.09
N PHE A 48 -17.26 6.84 1.40
CA PHE A 48 -16.04 6.56 0.65
C PHE A 48 -15.72 5.07 0.64
N ALA A 49 -15.79 4.45 1.82
CA ALA A 49 -15.60 3.02 2.02
C ALA A 49 -16.52 2.18 1.12
N ARG A 50 -17.84 2.45 1.14
CA ARG A 50 -18.81 1.74 0.31
C ARG A 50 -18.50 1.84 -1.17
N GLN A 51 -18.20 3.05 -1.64
CA GLN A 51 -17.85 3.28 -3.05
C GLN A 51 -16.56 2.58 -3.47
N LEU A 52 -15.58 2.49 -2.56
CA LEU A 52 -14.33 1.77 -2.82
C LEU A 52 -14.59 0.26 -2.96
N ILE A 53 -15.44 -0.33 -2.12
CA ILE A 53 -15.82 -1.75 -2.19
C ILE A 53 -16.59 -2.04 -3.48
N ASP A 54 -17.61 -1.23 -3.79
CA ASP A 54 -18.43 -1.41 -4.99
C ASP A 54 -17.55 -1.35 -6.25
N ASP A 55 -16.60 -0.41 -6.28
CA ASP A 55 -15.65 -0.30 -7.38
C ASP A 55 -14.65 -1.46 -7.41
N ALA A 56 -14.20 -1.96 -6.25
CA ALA A 56 -13.29 -3.10 -6.16
C ALA A 56 -13.97 -4.40 -6.61
N ALA A 57 -15.25 -4.58 -6.32
CA ALA A 57 -16.04 -5.73 -6.76
C ALA A 57 -16.39 -5.69 -8.26
N THR A 58 -16.47 -4.49 -8.86
CA THR A 58 -16.92 -4.33 -10.26
C THR A 58 -15.80 -4.13 -11.28
N ILE A 59 -14.63 -3.65 -10.86
CA ILE A 59 -13.48 -3.47 -11.75
C ILE A 59 -13.01 -4.81 -12.31
N THR A 60 -12.66 -4.86 -13.59
CA THR A 60 -12.14 -6.08 -14.23
C THR A 60 -10.63 -6.24 -14.04
N ASP A 61 -10.12 -7.46 -14.20
CA ASP A 61 -8.67 -7.71 -14.14
C ASP A 61 -7.90 -6.92 -15.21
N ALA A 62 -8.49 -6.76 -16.41
CA ALA A 62 -7.87 -5.97 -17.49
C ALA A 62 -7.76 -4.48 -17.15
N GLU A 63 -8.77 -3.92 -16.48
CA GLU A 63 -8.74 -2.53 -16.02
C GLU A 63 -7.74 -2.33 -14.87
N LEU A 64 -7.61 -3.31 -13.98
CA LEU A 64 -6.57 -3.30 -12.95
C LEU A 64 -5.17 -3.35 -13.55
N GLU A 65 -4.91 -4.22 -14.54
CA GLU A 65 -3.62 -4.25 -15.24
C GLU A 65 -3.33 -2.92 -15.95
N ALA A 66 -4.33 -2.33 -16.60
CA ALA A 66 -4.18 -1.02 -17.22
C ALA A 66 -3.77 0.05 -16.19
N LEU A 67 -4.46 0.14 -15.05
CA LEU A 67 -4.11 1.08 -13.99
C LEU A 67 -2.71 0.84 -13.40
N LEU A 68 -2.30 -0.42 -13.25
CA LEU A 68 -0.95 -0.79 -12.79
C LEU A 68 0.14 -0.42 -13.80
N GLY A 69 -0.22 -0.23 -15.08
CA GLY A 69 0.69 0.20 -16.14
C GLY A 69 0.98 1.70 -16.19
N TYR A 70 0.14 2.54 -15.57
CA TYR A 70 0.20 4.01 -15.71
C TYR A 70 1.02 4.69 -14.61
N GLU A 71 0.72 5.96 -14.32
CA GLU A 71 1.37 6.79 -13.31
C GLU A 71 0.98 6.39 -11.88
N TRP A 72 1.69 6.97 -10.91
CA TRP A 72 1.56 6.61 -9.50
C TRP A 72 0.14 6.68 -8.93
N ARG A 73 -0.70 7.57 -9.43
CA ARG A 73 -2.09 7.76 -8.96
C ARG A 73 -2.93 6.54 -9.31
N SER A 74 -2.90 6.14 -10.58
CA SER A 74 -3.54 4.93 -11.07
C SER A 74 -3.03 3.69 -10.35
N ARG A 75 -1.71 3.55 -10.21
CA ARG A 75 -1.10 2.41 -9.51
C ARG A 75 -1.50 2.33 -8.03
N LEU A 76 -1.52 3.48 -7.34
CA LEU A 76 -1.97 3.57 -5.95
C LEU A 76 -3.42 3.09 -5.81
N THR A 77 -4.32 3.62 -6.66
CA THR A 77 -5.73 3.23 -6.64
C THR A 77 -5.93 1.75 -6.96
N ALA A 78 -5.26 1.21 -7.97
CA ALA A 78 -5.37 -0.21 -8.34
C ALA A 78 -4.95 -1.13 -7.19
N ALA A 79 -3.83 -0.83 -6.52
CA ALA A 79 -3.35 -1.61 -5.39
C ALA A 79 -4.34 -1.61 -4.21
N TRP A 80 -5.00 -0.47 -3.95
CA TRP A 80 -6.09 -0.42 -2.96
C TRP A 80 -7.28 -1.29 -3.36
N LEU A 81 -7.76 -1.21 -4.61
CA LEU A 81 -8.88 -2.03 -5.09
C LEU A 81 -8.55 -3.53 -5.01
N ILE A 82 -7.33 -3.91 -5.39
CA ILE A 82 -6.83 -5.29 -5.30
C ILE A 82 -6.82 -5.78 -3.85
N GLY A 83 -6.31 -4.98 -2.91
CA GLY A 83 -6.25 -5.35 -1.49
C GLY A 83 -7.62 -5.38 -0.80
N VAL A 84 -8.57 -4.55 -1.25
CA VAL A 84 -9.96 -4.56 -0.75
C VAL A 84 -10.67 -5.84 -1.19
N ASP A 85 -10.60 -6.19 -2.47
CA ASP A 85 -11.28 -7.37 -3.06
C ASP A 85 -10.44 -8.67 -2.99
N LEU A 86 -9.28 -8.63 -2.31
CA LEU A 86 -8.40 -9.80 -2.09
C LEU A 86 -7.98 -10.53 -3.38
N ARG A 87 -7.68 -9.80 -4.45
CA ARG A 87 -7.29 -10.38 -5.75
C ARG A 87 -5.83 -10.85 -5.80
N ASP A 88 -5.57 -11.95 -5.12
CA ASP A 88 -4.22 -12.50 -4.91
C ASP A 88 -3.48 -12.91 -6.19
N ARG A 89 -4.18 -13.12 -7.31
CA ARG A 89 -3.57 -13.31 -8.65
C ARG A 89 -2.64 -12.17 -9.07
N PHE A 90 -2.83 -10.97 -8.51
CA PHE A 90 -1.97 -9.81 -8.75
C PHE A 90 -0.73 -9.77 -7.84
N ARG A 91 -0.54 -10.74 -6.95
CA ARG A 91 0.58 -10.78 -5.99
C ARG A 91 1.93 -10.60 -6.65
N GLU A 92 2.22 -11.40 -7.68
CA GLU A 92 3.50 -11.33 -8.41
C GLU A 92 3.69 -9.95 -9.03
N ARG A 93 2.66 -9.44 -9.72
CA ARG A 93 2.66 -8.12 -10.34
C ARG A 93 2.90 -6.99 -9.34
N ILE A 94 2.25 -7.05 -8.17
CA ILE A 94 2.43 -6.07 -7.09
C ILE A 94 3.84 -6.17 -6.50
N GLY A 95 4.35 -7.38 -6.29
CA GLY A 95 5.69 -7.62 -5.79
C GLY A 95 6.77 -7.06 -6.71
N ASP A 96 6.64 -7.28 -8.01
CA ASP A 96 7.54 -6.72 -9.03
C ASP A 96 7.56 -5.19 -9.00
N LEU A 97 6.38 -4.57 -8.95
CA LEU A 97 6.25 -3.11 -8.92
C LEU A 97 6.82 -2.52 -7.63
N LEU A 98 6.60 -3.18 -6.48
CA LEU A 98 7.16 -2.79 -5.19
C LEU A 98 8.70 -2.86 -5.22
N LEU A 99 9.27 -3.99 -5.67
CA LEU A 99 10.72 -4.16 -5.78
C LEU A 99 11.37 -3.19 -6.76
N ALA A 100 10.69 -2.87 -7.86
CA ALA A 100 11.18 -1.92 -8.84
C ALA A 100 11.22 -0.48 -8.30
N SER A 101 10.29 -0.11 -7.41
CA SER A 101 10.23 1.23 -6.77
C SER A 101 10.32 2.40 -7.76
N GLU A 102 9.73 2.25 -8.95
CA GLU A 102 9.90 3.21 -10.06
C GLU A 102 9.09 4.51 -9.88
N VAL A 103 8.05 4.50 -9.03
CA VAL A 103 7.14 5.63 -8.86
C VAL A 103 6.87 5.93 -7.38
N CYS A 104 6.67 7.20 -7.06
CA CYS A 104 6.43 7.64 -5.69
C CYS A 104 5.03 7.27 -5.17
N PHE A 105 4.88 7.13 -3.86
CA PHE A 105 3.62 6.93 -3.12
C PHE A 105 2.89 5.58 -3.34
N SER A 106 3.03 4.93 -4.49
CA SER A 106 2.31 3.68 -4.78
C SER A 106 2.79 2.49 -3.93
N GLY A 107 4.03 2.49 -3.46
CA GLY A 107 4.58 1.38 -2.68
C GLY A 107 3.83 1.13 -1.38
N SER A 108 3.36 2.18 -0.71
CA SER A 108 2.49 2.05 0.47
C SER A 108 1.21 1.25 0.20
N ALA A 109 0.58 1.42 -0.97
CA ALA A 109 -0.61 0.66 -1.34
C ALA A 109 -0.29 -0.78 -1.77
N TYR A 110 0.89 -1.05 -2.34
CA TYR A 110 1.37 -2.41 -2.57
C TYR A 110 1.58 -3.16 -1.24
N CYS A 111 2.18 -2.50 -0.25
CA CYS A 111 2.36 -3.06 1.08
C CYS A 111 1.02 -3.37 1.76
N PHE A 112 0.04 -2.48 1.61
CA PHE A 112 -1.34 -2.73 2.05
C PHE A 112 -1.94 -3.97 1.38
N ALA A 113 -1.86 -4.11 0.05
CA ALA A 113 -2.42 -5.25 -0.66
C ALA A 113 -1.78 -6.59 -0.21
N LEU A 114 -0.44 -6.62 -0.06
CA LEU A 114 0.29 -7.79 0.44
C LEU A 114 -0.10 -8.14 1.89
N ALA A 115 -0.25 -7.14 2.76
CA ALA A 115 -0.72 -7.34 4.13
C ALA A 115 -2.16 -7.89 4.19
N ARG A 116 -3.00 -7.54 3.19
CA ARG A 116 -4.36 -8.05 3.03
C ARG A 116 -4.39 -9.50 2.58
N PHE A 117 -3.55 -9.90 1.63
CA PHE A 117 -3.44 -11.27 1.16
C PHE A 117 -3.00 -12.24 2.27
N GLY A 118 -2.05 -11.82 3.11
CA GLY A 118 -1.85 -12.46 4.41
C GLY A 118 -1.12 -13.80 4.37
N THR A 119 -0.33 -14.11 3.34
CA THR A 119 0.36 -15.39 3.17
C THR A 119 1.88 -15.29 3.41
N HIS A 120 2.57 -16.43 3.54
CA HIS A 120 4.03 -16.47 3.63
C HIS A 120 4.71 -15.87 2.38
N ALA A 121 4.13 -16.06 1.19
CA ALA A 121 4.66 -15.47 -0.03
C ALA A 121 4.63 -13.92 0.01
N ASP A 122 3.61 -13.35 0.65
CA ASP A 122 3.51 -11.90 0.82
C ASP A 122 4.58 -11.38 1.79
N ALA A 123 4.85 -12.13 2.86
CA ALA A 123 5.92 -11.83 3.80
C ALA A 123 7.30 -11.90 3.13
N GLU A 124 7.55 -12.87 2.25
CA GLU A 124 8.78 -12.99 1.47
C GLU A 124 9.00 -11.78 0.54
N ILE A 125 7.95 -11.31 -0.14
CA ILE A 125 8.02 -10.12 -1.00
C ILE A 125 8.39 -8.87 -0.20
N LEU A 126 7.72 -8.63 0.94
CA LEU A 126 7.99 -7.50 1.83
C LEU A 126 9.42 -7.58 2.41
N THR A 127 9.84 -8.79 2.78
CA THR A 127 11.17 -9.09 3.29
C THR A 127 12.25 -8.77 2.25
N ALA A 128 12.07 -9.17 0.99
CA ALA A 128 12.99 -8.88 -0.11
C ALA A 128 13.08 -7.37 -0.41
N TYR A 129 11.96 -6.65 -0.32
CA TYR A 129 11.94 -5.19 -0.45
C TYR A 129 12.76 -4.51 0.65
N LEU A 130 12.55 -4.90 1.91
CA LEU A 130 13.27 -4.33 3.06
C LEU A 130 14.77 -4.63 3.02
N ASP A 131 15.17 -5.84 2.62
CA ASP A 131 16.58 -6.19 2.38
C ASP A 131 17.24 -5.26 1.36
N ARG A 132 16.51 -4.93 0.30
CA ARG A 132 17.03 -4.09 -0.79
C ARG A 132 17.14 -2.62 -0.40
N TYR A 133 16.14 -2.09 0.32
CA TYR A 133 15.98 -0.64 0.49
C TYR A 133 16.27 -0.09 1.88
N LEU A 134 16.33 -0.91 2.94
CA LEU A 134 16.79 -0.42 4.26
C LEU A 134 18.28 -0.03 4.28
N PRO A 135 19.21 -0.78 3.63
CA PRO A 135 20.62 -0.38 3.58
C PRO A 135 20.87 0.92 2.79
N ARG A 136 19.91 1.35 1.98
CA ARG A 136 19.97 2.57 1.16
C ARG A 136 19.44 3.76 1.95
N THR A 137 20.23 4.24 2.90
CA THR A 137 19.81 5.29 3.86
C THR A 137 19.64 6.68 3.23
N ASP A 138 20.07 6.85 1.98
CA ASP A 138 19.82 8.01 1.14
C ASP A 138 18.42 7.99 0.49
N LEU A 139 17.76 6.83 0.43
CA LEU A 139 16.47 6.64 -0.21
C LEU A 139 15.32 6.63 0.79
N ARG A 140 14.29 7.43 0.49
CA ARG A 140 13.04 7.55 1.26
C ARG A 140 11.88 7.09 0.42
N TYR A 141 11.67 5.79 0.38
CA TYR A 141 10.57 5.15 -0.32
C TYR A 141 9.55 4.67 0.71
N ASP A 142 9.02 3.47 0.50
CA ASP A 142 7.92 2.90 1.26
C ASP A 142 8.43 1.90 2.32
N GLN A 143 9.70 2.00 2.76
CA GLN A 143 10.26 1.16 3.83
C GLN A 143 9.39 1.15 5.11
N PRO A 144 8.82 2.29 5.59
CA PRO A 144 7.94 2.27 6.74
C PRO A 144 6.66 1.45 6.53
N ALA A 145 6.05 1.56 5.33
CA ALA A 145 4.85 0.79 5.00
C ALA A 145 5.15 -0.71 4.85
N ALA A 146 6.30 -1.05 4.24
CA ALA A 146 6.72 -2.43 4.09
C ALA A 146 7.03 -3.09 5.45
N LEU A 147 7.67 -2.36 6.37
CA LEU A 147 7.93 -2.88 7.72
C LEU A 147 6.63 -3.06 8.51
N GLY A 148 5.71 -2.08 8.47
CA GLY A 148 4.39 -2.22 9.12
C GLY A 148 3.60 -3.41 8.60
N ALA A 149 3.59 -3.61 7.27
CA ALA A 149 2.98 -4.76 6.62
C ALA A 149 3.60 -6.09 7.09
N LEU A 150 4.94 -6.18 7.15
CA LEU A 150 5.63 -7.39 7.58
C LEU A 150 5.34 -7.73 9.05
N LEU A 151 5.33 -6.73 9.94
CA LEU A 151 5.00 -6.92 11.36
C LEU A 151 3.58 -7.45 11.57
N ARG A 152 2.63 -6.99 10.77
CA ARG A 152 1.26 -7.52 10.76
C ARG A 152 1.24 -8.98 10.32
N LEU A 153 1.96 -9.31 9.24
CA LEU A 153 2.04 -10.69 8.76
C LEU A 153 2.70 -11.61 9.77
N ASP A 154 3.78 -11.17 10.41
CA ASP A 154 4.44 -11.89 11.51
C ASP A 154 3.46 -12.24 12.63
N THR A 155 2.68 -11.26 13.07
CA THR A 155 1.65 -11.44 14.10
C THR A 155 0.56 -12.42 13.65
N ARG A 156 0.07 -12.30 12.41
CA ARG A 156 -1.01 -13.16 11.89
C ARG A 156 -0.57 -14.60 11.62
N LEU A 157 0.65 -14.79 11.14
CA LEU A 157 1.18 -16.09 10.72
C LEU A 157 1.98 -16.80 11.82
N GLY A 158 2.22 -16.13 12.96
CA GLY A 158 3.09 -16.65 14.02
C GLY A 158 4.54 -16.79 13.56
N THR A 159 5.01 -15.82 12.78
CA THR A 159 6.37 -15.77 12.22
C THR A 159 7.15 -14.55 12.75
N HIS A 160 8.44 -14.49 12.45
CA HIS A 160 9.38 -13.51 12.99
C HIS A 160 10.32 -12.96 11.90
N HIS A 161 9.80 -12.72 10.70
CA HIS A 161 10.58 -12.23 9.57
C HIS A 161 11.13 -10.81 9.82
N ALA A 162 10.40 -9.97 10.55
CA ALA A 162 10.76 -8.59 10.86
C ALA A 162 11.90 -8.46 11.88
N ASP A 163 12.10 -9.44 12.76
CA ASP A 163 13.05 -9.38 13.90
C ASP A 163 14.47 -8.99 13.47
N ARG A 164 14.91 -9.49 12.31
CA ARG A 164 16.25 -9.19 11.78
C ARG A 164 16.44 -7.73 11.39
N PHE A 165 15.36 -7.02 11.07
CA PHE A 165 15.36 -5.61 10.71
C PHE A 165 15.22 -4.70 11.95
N THR A 166 14.44 -5.15 12.93
CA THR A 166 14.02 -4.36 14.11
C THR A 166 14.81 -4.65 15.38
N ARG A 167 15.75 -5.60 15.36
CA ARG A 167 16.72 -5.77 16.44
C ARG A 167 17.41 -4.43 16.76
N PRO A 168 17.80 -4.18 18.02
CA PRO A 168 18.55 -2.97 18.38
C PRO A 168 19.76 -2.76 17.46
N ASP A 169 19.94 -1.54 16.99
CA ASP A 169 20.99 -1.14 16.02
C ASP A 169 20.88 -1.89 14.67
N GLY A 170 19.70 -2.46 14.38
CA GLY A 170 19.37 -3.15 13.14
C GLY A 170 19.22 -2.22 11.94
N LEU A 171 18.88 -2.79 10.79
CA LEU A 171 18.74 -2.03 9.55
C LEU A 171 17.65 -0.95 9.63
N TRP A 172 16.59 -1.19 10.41
CA TRP A 172 15.56 -0.18 10.64
C TRP A 172 16.12 1.03 11.41
N ASP A 173 16.77 0.79 12.54
CA ASP A 173 17.35 1.86 13.36
C ASP A 173 18.41 2.64 12.59
N GLN A 174 19.26 1.97 11.82
CA GLN A 174 20.26 2.60 10.97
C GLN A 174 19.61 3.53 9.92
N TRP A 175 18.55 3.08 9.27
CA TRP A 175 17.82 3.88 8.28
C TRP A 175 17.13 5.10 8.91
N VAL A 176 16.45 4.93 10.05
CA VAL A 176 15.83 6.05 10.79
C VAL A 176 16.88 7.04 11.28
N ASN A 177 17.99 6.56 11.84
CA ASN A 177 19.03 7.41 12.44
C ASN A 177 19.84 8.21 11.42
N ALA A 178 19.95 7.71 10.18
CA ALA A 178 20.56 8.43 9.07
C ALA A 178 19.74 9.65 8.64
N LEU A 179 18.46 9.70 9.00
CA LEU A 179 17.53 10.76 8.62
C LEU A 179 17.19 11.62 9.85
N THR A 180 17.92 12.72 10.06
CA THR A 180 17.85 13.54 11.29
C THR A 180 16.43 13.95 11.71
N HIS A 181 15.54 14.24 10.75
CA HIS A 181 14.14 14.61 10.99
C HIS A 181 13.21 13.43 11.36
N LEU A 182 13.64 12.18 11.16
CA LEU A 182 12.90 10.98 11.56
C LEU A 182 13.40 10.40 12.89
N ARG A 183 14.62 10.75 13.29
CA ARG A 183 15.19 10.32 14.57
C ARG A 183 14.24 10.68 15.72
N ASP A 184 13.98 9.70 16.58
CA ASP A 184 13.08 9.80 17.73
C ASP A 184 11.62 10.18 17.38
N HIS A 185 11.24 10.16 16.09
CA HIS A 185 9.89 10.49 15.68
C HIS A 185 8.95 9.31 15.96
N PRO A 186 7.89 9.47 16.79
CA PRO A 186 7.08 8.35 17.28
C PRO A 186 6.37 7.57 16.17
N ALA A 187 6.02 8.25 15.06
CA ALA A 187 5.43 7.61 13.87
C ALA A 187 6.33 6.58 13.16
N TYR A 188 7.63 6.53 13.47
CA TYR A 188 8.59 5.60 12.88
C TYR A 188 9.02 4.50 13.85
N THR A 189 8.32 4.36 14.97
CA THR A 189 8.48 3.18 15.82
C THR A 189 7.84 1.96 15.14
N PRO A 190 8.44 0.76 15.21
CA PRO A 190 7.85 -0.46 14.66
C PRO A 190 6.40 -0.69 15.13
N ALA A 191 6.11 -0.38 16.39
CA ALA A 191 4.76 -0.50 16.96
C ALA A 191 3.74 0.41 16.27
N GLU A 192 4.10 1.67 15.98
CA GLU A 192 3.18 2.60 15.30
C GLU A 192 3.01 2.25 13.81
N LEU A 193 4.05 1.73 13.15
CA LEU A 193 3.95 1.24 11.77
C LEU A 193 3.04 0.01 11.65
N HIS A 194 3.15 -0.92 12.60
CA HIS A 194 2.25 -2.07 12.70
C HIS A 194 0.81 -1.60 12.93
N ARG A 195 0.59 -0.72 13.91
CA ARG A 195 -0.74 -0.15 14.20
C ARG A 195 -1.36 0.53 12.99
N TRP A 196 -0.58 1.31 12.23
CA TRP A 196 -1.09 1.99 11.04
C TRP A 196 -1.56 1.00 9.96
N THR A 197 -0.79 -0.07 9.77
CA THR A 197 -1.15 -1.16 8.85
C THR A 197 -2.42 -1.88 9.30
N ASP A 198 -2.57 -2.12 10.61
CA ASP A 198 -3.78 -2.71 11.19
C ASP A 198 -5.00 -1.85 10.90
N LEU A 199 -4.93 -0.54 11.14
CA LEU A 199 -6.03 0.38 10.85
C LEU A 199 -6.47 0.33 9.37
N GLN A 200 -5.51 0.29 8.44
CA GLN A 200 -5.81 0.17 7.02
C GLN A 200 -6.48 -1.18 6.68
N CYS A 201 -5.94 -2.28 7.20
CA CYS A 201 -6.46 -3.61 6.94
C CYS A 201 -7.83 -3.85 7.59
N ASP A 202 -8.04 -3.32 8.79
CA ASP A 202 -9.28 -3.47 9.54
C ASP A 202 -10.38 -2.58 8.99
N PHE A 203 -10.03 -1.40 8.48
CA PHE A 203 -10.93 -0.62 7.63
C PHE A 203 -11.42 -1.46 6.45
N ALA A 204 -10.54 -2.17 5.73
CA ALA A 204 -10.96 -3.05 4.63
C ALA A 204 -11.78 -4.27 5.12
N ASN A 205 -11.51 -4.82 6.31
CA ASN A 205 -12.25 -5.96 6.89
C ASN A 205 -13.66 -5.58 7.36
N GLY A 206 -13.81 -4.45 8.04
CA GLY A 206 -15.10 -3.96 8.58
C GLY A 206 -16.14 -3.63 7.50
N LEU A 207 -15.73 -3.74 6.24
CA LEU A 207 -16.45 -3.42 5.04
C LEU A 207 -16.83 -4.67 4.21
N THR A 208 -16.21 -5.83 4.50
CA THR A 208 -16.45 -7.11 3.81
C THR A 208 -17.29 -8.10 4.64
N SER A 209 -17.72 -7.71 5.85
CA SER A 209 -18.70 -8.47 6.63
C SER A 209 -20.12 -7.96 6.34
N PRO A 210 -21.10 -8.85 6.07
CA PRO A 210 -22.49 -8.46 5.81
C PRO A 210 -23.17 -7.75 6.98
#